data_AF-A0A959I5Z9-F1
#
_entry.id   AF-A0A959I5Z9-F1
#
_cell.length_a   1.000
_cell.length_b   1.000
_cell.length_c   1.000
_cell.angle_alpha   90.00
_cell.angle_beta   90.00
_cell.angle_gamma   90.00
#
_symmetry.space_group_name_H-M   'P 1'
#
loop_
_entity.id
_entity.type
_entity.pdbx_description
1 polymer ?
#
loop_
_entity_poly.entity_id
_entity_poly.type
_entity_poly.pdbx_seq_one_letter_code
_entity_poly.pdbx_strand_id
1 'polypeptide(L)'
;PAEAEAESVSKTLEYAYDDWCIAQMAKALGRSDDYLTYLRRAQYYKNLFDPSTGFFRARMNQQWVEPFDPSEVNFHFTEANAWQYAFYAPQDVEGLIALHGGAKGLEAKLDGLFSASSATSGREQPDITGL
;
A
#
# COMPACT_ATOMS: atom_id res chain seq x y z
N PRO A 1 5.93 -11.48 -3.46
CA PRO A 1 7.08 -11.21 -2.56
C PRO A 1 8.17 -10.46 -3.34
N ALA A 2 8.98 -9.64 -2.67
CA ALA A 2 9.95 -8.78 -3.34
C ALA A 2 11.06 -9.56 -4.06
N GLU A 3 11.34 -10.80 -3.64
CA GLU A 3 12.28 -11.73 -4.25
C GLU A 3 11.78 -12.37 -5.55
N ALA A 4 10.47 -12.33 -5.80
CA ALA A 4 9.85 -12.94 -6.97
C ALA A 4 9.37 -11.89 -7.99
N GLU A 5 8.98 -10.70 -7.50
CA GLU A 5 8.31 -9.68 -8.30
C GLU A 5 8.87 -8.29 -7.95
N ALA A 6 9.37 -7.58 -8.96
CA ALA A 6 9.64 -6.14 -8.84
C ALA A 6 8.34 -5.37 -8.60
N GLU A 7 8.45 -4.21 -7.95
CA GLU A 7 7.34 -3.30 -7.63
C GLU A 7 6.25 -3.97 -6.77
N SER A 8 6.70 -4.94 -5.95
CA SER A 8 5.81 -5.83 -5.20
C SER A 8 4.83 -5.11 -4.27
N VAL A 9 5.19 -3.93 -3.74
CA VAL A 9 4.30 -3.17 -2.87
C VAL A 9 3.19 -2.57 -3.73
N SER A 10 3.54 -1.70 -4.69
CA SER A 10 2.58 -1.08 -5.62
C SER A 10 1.63 -2.10 -6.24
N LYS A 11 2.16 -3.17 -6.84
CA LYS A 11 1.34 -4.26 -7.41
C LYS A 11 0.38 -4.87 -6.40
N THR A 12 0.81 -5.13 -5.17
CA THR A 12 -0.07 -5.76 -4.17
C THR A 12 -1.20 -4.82 -3.75
N LEU A 13 -0.93 -3.53 -3.60
CA LEU A 13 -1.97 -2.56 -3.25
C LEU A 13 -2.95 -2.33 -4.41
N GLU A 14 -2.46 -2.21 -5.64
CA GLU A 14 -3.30 -2.07 -6.83
C GLU A 14 -4.13 -3.33 -7.09
N TYR A 15 -3.53 -4.53 -7.00
CA TYR A 15 -4.28 -5.79 -7.13
C TYR A 15 -5.34 -5.95 -6.06
N ALA A 16 -5.13 -5.44 -4.84
CA ALA A 16 -6.15 -5.47 -3.80
C ALA A 16 -7.36 -4.59 -4.17
N TYR A 17 -7.14 -3.45 -4.84
CA TYR A 17 -8.22 -2.63 -5.37
C TYR A 17 -8.92 -3.29 -6.57
N ASP A 18 -8.18 -3.88 -7.49
CA ASP A 18 -8.73 -4.61 -8.63
C ASP A 18 -9.57 -5.81 -8.18
N ASP A 19 -9.07 -6.57 -7.22
CA ASP A 19 -9.80 -7.70 -6.62
C ASP A 19 -11.09 -7.23 -5.93
N TRP A 20 -11.09 -6.04 -5.32
CA TRP A 20 -12.34 -5.46 -4.82
C TRP A 20 -13.31 -5.14 -5.96
N CYS A 21 -12.84 -4.54 -7.05
CA CYS A 21 -13.68 -4.26 -8.23
C CYS A 21 -14.32 -5.54 -8.78
N ILE A 22 -13.53 -6.63 -8.87
CA ILE A 22 -14.04 -7.95 -9.29
C ILE A 22 -15.08 -8.47 -8.30
N ALA A 23 -14.83 -8.37 -7.00
CA ALA A 23 -15.79 -8.78 -5.98
C ALA A 23 -17.13 -8.05 -6.12
N GLN A 24 -17.10 -6.73 -6.35
CA GLN A 24 -18.32 -5.92 -6.51
C GLN A 24 -19.09 -6.32 -7.76
N MET A 25 -18.41 -6.63 -8.87
CA MET A 25 -19.05 -7.17 -10.08
C MET A 25 -19.66 -8.56 -9.82
N ALA A 26 -18.93 -9.47 -9.19
CA ALA A 26 -19.42 -10.80 -8.84
C ALA A 26 -20.69 -10.73 -7.97
N LYS A 27 -20.72 -9.81 -7.00
CA LYS A 27 -21.90 -9.52 -6.18
C LYS A 27 -23.10 -9.08 -7.02
N ALA A 28 -22.90 -8.15 -7.96
CA ALA A 28 -23.95 -7.68 -8.86
C ALA A 28 -24.52 -8.79 -9.76
N LEU A 29 -23.70 -9.77 -10.12
CA LEU A 29 -24.07 -10.93 -10.93
C LEU A 29 -24.62 -12.12 -10.11
N GLY A 30 -24.73 -12.00 -8.78
CA GLY A 30 -25.19 -13.08 -7.91
C GLY A 30 -24.19 -14.24 -7.75
N ARG A 31 -22.92 -14.03 -8.09
CA ARG A 31 -21.84 -15.04 -7.99
C ARG A 31 -21.18 -14.99 -6.61
N SER A 32 -21.80 -15.66 -5.64
CA SER A 32 -21.40 -15.56 -4.23
C SER A 32 -20.00 -16.10 -3.94
N ASP A 33 -19.59 -17.21 -4.56
CA ASP A 33 -18.27 -17.82 -4.33
C ASP A 33 -17.14 -16.92 -4.84
N ASP A 34 -17.32 -16.34 -6.03
CA ASP A 34 -16.40 -15.37 -6.61
C ASP A 34 -16.33 -14.12 -5.72
N TYR A 35 -17.48 -13.58 -5.29
CA TYR A 35 -17.54 -12.44 -4.39
C TYR A 35 -16.72 -12.67 -3.12
N LEU A 36 -16.91 -13.79 -2.43
CA LEU A 36 -16.19 -14.10 -1.19
C LEU A 36 -14.69 -14.31 -1.42
N THR A 37 -14.32 -14.92 -2.55
CA THR A 37 -12.92 -15.16 -2.91
C THR A 37 -12.18 -13.84 -3.16
N TYR A 38 -12.75 -12.99 -4.02
CA TYR A 38 -12.13 -11.74 -4.40
C TYR A 38 -12.20 -10.69 -3.29
N LEU A 39 -13.26 -10.68 -2.47
CA LEU A 39 -13.34 -9.82 -1.29
C LEU A 39 -12.25 -10.17 -0.26
N ARG A 40 -11.91 -11.45 -0.10
CA ARG A 40 -10.78 -11.86 0.76
C ARG A 40 -9.46 -11.36 0.21
N ARG A 41 -9.23 -11.51 -1.09
CA ARG A 41 -7.99 -11.06 -1.75
C ARG A 41 -7.83 -9.53 -1.73
N ALA A 42 -8.94 -8.81 -1.83
CA ALA A 42 -8.98 -7.35 -1.69
C ALA A 42 -8.46 -6.84 -0.33
N GLN A 43 -8.29 -7.72 0.66
CA GLN A 43 -7.75 -7.40 1.98
C GLN A 43 -6.24 -7.65 2.08
N TYR A 44 -5.59 -8.18 1.04
CA TYR A 44 -4.17 -8.58 1.09
C TYR A 44 -3.19 -7.40 1.20
N TYR A 45 -3.63 -6.16 0.91
CA TYR A 45 -2.84 -4.97 1.20
C TYR A 45 -2.43 -4.88 2.68
N LYS A 46 -3.27 -5.39 3.60
CA LYS A 46 -3.00 -5.45 5.05
C LYS A 46 -1.75 -6.29 5.38
N ASN A 47 -1.40 -7.26 4.54
CA ASN A 47 -0.22 -8.10 4.75
C ASN A 47 1.10 -7.33 4.57
N LEU A 48 1.06 -6.20 3.88
CA LEU A 48 2.23 -5.34 3.66
C LEU A 48 2.29 -4.15 4.61
N PHE A 49 1.28 -3.94 5.45
CA PHE A 49 1.33 -2.89 6.46
C PHE A 49 2.25 -3.29 7.62
N ASP A 50 3.28 -2.47 7.84
CA ASP A 50 4.15 -2.59 9.00
C ASP A 50 3.73 -1.58 10.08
N PRO A 51 3.12 -2.05 11.20
CA PRO A 51 2.65 -1.15 12.25
C PRO A 51 3.77 -0.43 12.99
N SER A 52 5.04 -0.90 12.90
CA SER A 52 6.16 -0.25 13.57
C SER A 52 6.62 1.03 12.88
N THR A 53 6.40 1.13 11.56
CA THR A 53 6.75 2.29 10.73
C THR A 53 5.51 3.06 10.26
N GLY A 54 4.34 2.41 10.27
CA GLY A 54 3.09 2.96 9.76
C GLY A 54 3.11 3.12 8.24
N PHE A 55 3.82 2.25 7.51
CA PHE A 55 3.90 2.26 6.05
C PHE A 55 3.63 0.86 5.48
N PHE A 56 3.28 0.83 4.19
CA PHE A 56 3.33 -0.41 3.42
C PHE A 56 4.77 -0.68 2.99
N ARG A 57 5.29 -1.85 3.35
CA ARG A 57 6.69 -2.23 3.14
C ARG A 57 6.81 -3.50 2.31
N ALA A 58 7.91 -3.62 1.59
CA ALA A 58 8.24 -4.84 0.88
C ALA A 58 8.56 -5.98 1.87
N ARG A 59 8.11 -7.19 1.53
CA ARG A 59 8.52 -8.42 2.23
C ARG A 59 9.41 -9.28 1.37
N MET A 60 10.52 -9.73 1.94
CA MET A 60 11.42 -10.73 1.39
C MET A 60 11.62 -11.86 2.38
N ASN A 61 11.42 -13.12 1.95
CA ASN A 61 11.48 -14.29 2.85
C ASN A 61 10.61 -14.13 4.11
N GLN A 62 9.41 -13.56 3.95
CA GLN A 62 8.44 -13.24 5.02
C GLN A 62 8.87 -12.17 6.03
N GLN A 63 10.04 -11.56 5.86
CA GLN A 63 10.52 -10.46 6.69
C GLN A 63 10.39 -9.14 5.94
N TRP A 64 10.28 -8.03 6.67
CA TRP A 64 10.36 -6.70 6.05
C TRP A 64 11.78 -6.45 5.54
N VAL A 65 11.88 -5.83 4.37
CA VAL A 65 13.18 -5.40 3.82
C VAL A 65 13.75 -4.28 4.69
N GLU A 66 15.01 -4.41 5.08
CA GLU A 66 15.79 -3.46 5.88
C GLU A 66 17.10 -3.10 5.14
N PRO A 67 17.64 -1.87 5.29
CA PRO A 67 17.06 -0.75 6.03
C PRO A 67 15.81 -0.17 5.34
N PHE A 68 14.99 0.58 6.08
CA PHE A 68 13.81 1.26 5.53
C PHE A 68 13.93 2.78 5.62
N ASP A 69 13.79 3.45 4.47
CA ASP A 69 13.61 4.90 4.35
C ASP A 69 12.32 5.16 3.54
N PRO A 70 11.31 5.82 4.14
CA PRO A 70 10.03 6.04 3.46
C PRO A 70 10.12 7.03 2.28
N SER A 71 11.20 7.82 2.20
CA SER A 71 11.45 8.75 1.09
C SER A 71 12.28 8.13 -0.04
N GLU A 72 12.72 6.88 0.11
CA GLU A 72 13.54 6.18 -0.89
C GLU A 72 12.72 5.79 -2.12
N VAL A 73 13.20 6.22 -3.28
CA VAL A 73 12.78 5.69 -4.57
C VAL A 73 13.57 4.43 -4.86
N ASN A 74 12.89 3.29 -4.80
CA ASN A 74 13.48 1.96 -4.99
C ASN A 74 12.61 1.09 -5.92
N PHE A 75 12.92 -0.20 -6.01
CA PHE A 75 12.22 -1.14 -6.89
C PHE A 75 11.00 -1.83 -6.24
N HIS A 76 10.58 -1.38 -5.07
CA HIS A 76 9.41 -1.94 -4.40
C HIS A 76 8.13 -1.17 -4.74
N PHE A 77 8.28 0.05 -5.22
CA PHE A 77 7.21 0.95 -5.64
C PHE A 77 7.37 1.34 -7.11
N THR A 78 6.26 1.52 -7.81
CA THR A 78 6.20 2.02 -9.20
C THR A 78 6.11 3.54 -9.18
N GLU A 79 7.13 4.22 -9.73
CA GLU A 79 7.19 5.69 -9.86
C GLU A 79 6.83 6.46 -8.58
N ALA A 80 7.17 5.89 -7.41
CA ALA A 80 6.79 6.44 -6.13
C ALA A 80 7.72 6.00 -4.99
N ASN A 81 7.45 6.51 -3.79
CA ASN A 81 8.02 6.03 -2.53
C ASN A 81 6.91 5.60 -1.54
N ALA A 82 7.31 5.22 -0.32
CA ALA A 82 6.38 4.71 0.67
C ALA A 82 5.36 5.76 1.16
N TRP A 83 5.72 7.05 1.15
CA TRP A 83 4.81 8.14 1.50
C TRP A 83 3.64 8.25 0.53
N GLN A 84 3.91 8.22 -0.77
CA GLN A 84 2.89 8.34 -1.80
C GLN A 84 1.93 7.14 -1.80
N TYR A 85 2.44 5.93 -1.50
CA TYR A 85 1.62 4.72 -1.36
C TYR A 85 0.99 4.52 0.02
N ALA A 86 1.33 5.33 1.03
CA ALA A 86 0.91 5.12 2.42
C ALA A 86 -0.61 5.10 2.61
N PHE A 87 -1.36 5.68 1.66
CA PHE A 87 -2.80 5.87 1.74
C PHE A 87 -3.58 5.09 0.66
N TYR A 88 -2.92 4.22 -0.11
CA TYR A 88 -3.55 3.53 -1.25
C TYR A 88 -4.39 2.32 -0.82
N ALA A 89 -5.55 2.56 -0.25
CA ALA A 89 -6.58 1.53 -0.05
C ALA A 89 -7.99 2.12 -0.28
N PRO A 90 -8.27 2.69 -1.46
CA PRO A 90 -9.52 3.42 -1.71
C PRO A 90 -10.78 2.56 -1.52
N GLN A 91 -10.65 1.24 -1.69
CA GLN A 91 -11.72 0.27 -1.44
C GLN A 91 -12.06 0.05 0.05
N ASP A 92 -11.18 0.45 0.98
CA ASP A 92 -11.27 0.10 2.41
C ASP A 92 -10.66 1.20 3.29
N VAL A 93 -11.23 2.42 3.20
CA VAL A 93 -10.79 3.58 4.01
C VAL A 93 -10.92 3.32 5.50
N GLU A 94 -11.97 2.61 5.94
CA GLU A 94 -12.13 2.20 7.35
C GLU A 94 -11.02 1.24 7.80
N GLY A 95 -10.63 0.30 6.93
CA GLY A 95 -9.46 -0.55 7.16
C GLY A 95 -8.18 0.26 7.27
N LEU A 96 -7.98 1.26 6.42
CA LEU A 96 -6.83 2.17 6.49
C LEU A 96 -6.80 2.97 7.80
N ILE A 97 -7.95 3.48 8.24
CA ILE A 97 -8.12 4.14 9.55
C ILE A 97 -7.72 3.18 10.68
N ALA A 98 -8.21 1.93 10.65
CA ALA A 98 -7.91 0.94 11.67
C ALA A 98 -6.42 0.57 11.72
N LEU A 99 -5.76 0.39 10.56
CA LEU A 99 -4.32 0.11 10.47
C LEU A 99 -3.47 1.21 11.12
N HIS A 100 -3.90 2.46 10.99
CA HIS A 100 -3.21 3.60 11.60
C HIS A 100 -3.60 3.85 13.06
N GLY A 101 -4.34 2.94 13.72
CA GLY A 101 -4.73 3.10 15.12
C GLY A 101 -5.95 4.02 15.34
N GLY A 102 -6.80 4.15 14.33
CA GLY A 102 -8.02 4.96 14.36
C GLY A 102 -7.86 6.33 13.70
N ALA A 103 -8.94 7.12 13.72
CA ALA A 103 -9.02 8.38 12.97
C ALA A 103 -7.88 9.35 13.30
N LYS A 104 -7.54 9.49 14.59
CA LYS A 104 -6.43 10.35 15.05
C LYS A 104 -5.06 9.90 14.54
N GLY A 105 -4.85 8.59 14.40
CA GLY A 105 -3.58 8.08 13.91
C GLY A 105 -3.43 8.25 12.39
N LEU A 106 -4.53 8.10 11.64
CA LEU A 106 -4.54 8.42 10.22
C LEU A 106 -4.38 9.92 9.97
N GLU A 107 -5.03 10.77 10.78
CA GLU A 107 -4.86 12.23 10.77
C GLU A 107 -3.38 12.60 10.98
N ALA A 108 -2.74 12.09 12.03
CA ALA A 108 -1.33 12.32 12.28
C ALA A 108 -0.41 11.84 11.14
N LYS A 109 -0.79 10.75 10.45
CA LYS A 109 -0.06 10.26 9.28
C LYS A 109 -0.17 11.21 8.09
N LEU A 110 -1.37 11.76 7.84
CA LEU A 110 -1.61 12.77 6.80
C LEU A 110 -0.84 14.06 7.10
N ASP A 111 -0.85 14.54 8.35
CA ASP A 111 -0.01 15.67 8.77
C ASP A 111 1.48 15.39 8.52
N GLY A 112 1.91 14.14 8.76
CA GLY A 112 3.25 13.66 8.45
C GLY A 112 3.61 13.75 6.97
N LEU A 113 2.68 13.43 6.06
CA LEU A 113 2.89 13.56 4.62
C LEU A 113 3.17 15.02 4.24
N PHE A 114 2.32 15.95 4.67
CA PHE A 114 2.44 17.37 4.32
C PHE A 114 3.57 18.12 5.03
N SER A 115 4.18 17.50 6.05
CA SER A 115 5.34 18.05 6.76
C SER A 115 6.66 17.38 6.40
N ALA A 116 6.62 16.26 5.68
CA ALA A 116 7.81 15.57 5.21
C ALA A 116 8.58 16.40 4.18
N SER A 117 9.91 16.26 4.18
CA SER A 117 10.75 16.88 3.16
C SER A 117 10.49 16.24 1.81
N SER A 118 10.18 17.05 0.78
CA SER A 118 10.01 16.56 -0.59
C SER A 118 11.29 16.03 -1.23
N ALA A 119 12.43 16.07 -0.54
CA ALA A 119 13.67 15.47 -1.00
C ALA A 119 13.54 13.94 -0.99
N THR A 120 13.75 13.34 -2.16
CA THR A 120 13.80 11.89 -2.33
C THR A 120 15.22 11.38 -2.07
N SER A 121 15.32 10.11 -1.69
CA SER A 121 16.58 9.37 -1.61
C SER A 121 16.56 8.18 -2.58
N GLY A 122 17.70 7.49 -2.73
CA GLY A 122 17.78 6.34 -3.63
C GLY A 122 17.96 6.73 -5.09
N ARG A 123 17.07 6.25 -5.97
CA ARG A 123 17.19 6.43 -7.43
C ARG A 123 16.65 7.77 -7.88
N GLU A 124 17.35 8.44 -8.79
CA GLU A 124 16.79 9.57 -9.52
C GLU A 124 15.81 9.07 -10.58
N GLN A 125 14.54 9.46 -10.46
CA GLN A 125 13.53 9.31 -11.50
C GLN A 125 12.96 10.71 -11.80
N PRO A 126 13.08 11.21 -13.04
CA PRO A 126 12.73 12.59 -13.36
C PRO A 126 11.24 12.93 -13.18
N ASP A 127 10.36 11.93 -13.21
CA ASP A 127 8.91 12.10 -13.12
C ASP A 127 8.34 11.94 -11.69
N ILE A 128 9.20 11.70 -10.68
CA ILE A 128 8.77 11.71 -9.27
C ILE A 128 9.01 13.13 -8.72
N THR A 129 7.94 13.92 -8.62
CA THR A 129 7.97 15.25 -8.01
C THR A 129 6.96 15.35 -6.87
N GLY A 130 7.36 15.95 -5.75
CA GLY A 130 6.49 16.20 -4.60
C GLY A 130 6.28 14.98 -3.68
N LEU A 131 6.22 15.30 -2.38
CA LEU A 131 5.58 14.49 -1.34
C LEU A 131 4.27 15.18 -0.93
#